data_AF-A0A3D1D0S9-F1
#
_entry.id   AF-A0A3D1D0S9-F1
#
_cell.length_a   1.000
_cell.length_b   1.000
_cell.length_c   1.000
_cell.angle_alpha   90.00
_cell.angle_beta   90.00
_cell.angle_gamma   90.00
#
_symmetry.space_group_name_H-M   'P 1'
#
loop_
_entity.id
_entity.type
_entity.pdbx_description
1 polymer ?
#
loop_
_entity_poly.entity_id
_entity_poly.type
_entity_poly.pdbx_seq_one_letter_code
_entity_poly.pdbx_strand_id
1 'polypeptide(L)'
;MEKNMMHKINITEIPKSGKYDGYVWMSNATEPIVLRKEGLPCEFLGSNPFVVEALLYDGETNISYSVRQAGNETICVEADGQTAANDKNTISYLSSSNSLKGQRLRFRNIWEEREDEACLGMKRLTFIGRAFIGFDIDNKAKEDKA
;
A
#
# COMPACT_ATOMS: atom_id res chain seq x y z
N MET A 1 -6.19 13.31 20.47
CA MET A 1 -5.69 11.93 20.32
C MET A 1 -4.87 11.92 19.05
N GLU A 2 -3.55 11.68 19.14
CA GLU A 2 -2.74 11.46 17.94
C GLU A 2 -3.27 10.23 17.21
N LYS A 3 -3.69 10.41 15.96
CA LYS A 3 -4.13 9.32 15.10
C LYS A 3 -2.86 8.62 14.62
N ASN A 4 -2.68 7.38 15.03
CA ASN A 4 -1.53 6.58 14.61
C ASN A 4 -1.59 6.38 13.09
N MET A 5 -0.61 6.90 12.35
CA MET A 5 -0.69 6.97 10.88
C MET A 5 -0.37 5.63 10.18
N MET A 6 0.19 4.68 10.92
CA MET A 6 0.53 3.34 10.44
C MET A 6 0.53 2.36 11.60
N HIS A 7 -0.21 1.25 11.50
CA HIS A 7 -0.25 0.24 12.56
C HIS A 7 -0.49 -1.17 12.02
N LYS A 8 -0.02 -2.17 12.77
CA LYS A 8 -0.18 -3.58 12.41
C LYS A 8 -1.63 -4.01 12.64
N ILE A 9 -2.18 -4.74 11.68
CA ILE A 9 -3.51 -5.35 11.75
C ILE A 9 -3.41 -6.84 11.38
N ASN A 10 -4.49 -7.59 11.56
CA ASN A 10 -4.66 -8.91 10.96
C ASN A 10 -5.22 -8.77 9.55
N ILE A 11 -4.83 -9.68 8.66
CA ILE A 11 -5.32 -9.69 7.27
C ILE A 11 -6.85 -9.80 7.17
N THR A 12 -7.50 -10.44 8.15
CA THR A 12 -8.96 -10.58 8.23
C THR A 12 -9.68 -9.27 8.54
N GLU A 13 -8.96 -8.23 8.98
CA GLU A 13 -9.50 -6.90 9.28
C GLU A 13 -9.61 -6.02 8.03
N ILE A 14 -8.98 -6.41 6.90
CA ILE A 14 -9.10 -5.68 5.64
C ILE A 14 -10.56 -5.76 5.13
N PRO A 15 -11.24 -4.62 4.88
CA PRO A 15 -12.63 -4.61 4.44
C PRO A 15 -12.88 -5.34 3.11
N LYS A 16 -13.70 -6.39 3.14
CA LYS A 16 -14.04 -7.16 1.92
C LYS A 16 -14.78 -6.35 0.85
N SER A 17 -15.54 -5.35 1.28
CA SER A 17 -16.36 -4.49 0.43
C SER A 17 -15.61 -3.27 -0.11
N GLY A 18 -14.31 -3.10 0.21
CA GLY A 18 -13.51 -2.00 -0.28
C GLY A 18 -13.34 -2.05 -1.80
N LYS A 19 -13.08 -0.89 -2.41
CA LYS A 19 -12.76 -0.77 -3.84
C LYS A 19 -11.30 -0.40 -3.99
N TYR A 20 -10.49 -1.41 -4.22
CA TYR A 20 -9.04 -1.28 -4.17
C TYR A 20 -8.45 -1.00 -5.54
N ASP A 21 -7.59 0.00 -5.60
CA ASP A 21 -6.52 0.07 -6.59
C ASP A 21 -5.28 -0.58 -6.00
N GLY A 22 -4.67 -1.52 -6.72
CA GLY A 22 -3.48 -2.20 -6.22
C GLY A 22 -3.26 -3.58 -6.83
N TYR A 23 -2.63 -4.47 -6.08
CA TYR A 23 -2.48 -5.86 -6.49
C TYR A 23 -2.39 -6.82 -5.30
N VAL A 24 -2.70 -8.07 -5.58
CA VAL A 24 -2.55 -9.22 -4.69
C VAL A 24 -1.72 -10.27 -5.39
N TRP A 25 -0.68 -10.77 -4.76
CA TRP A 25 0.11 -11.89 -5.24
C TRP A 25 -0.06 -13.12 -4.35
N MET A 26 -0.70 -14.14 -4.91
CA MET A 26 -0.87 -15.44 -4.27
C MET A 26 0.37 -16.33 -4.49
N SER A 27 0.74 -17.15 -3.52
CA SER A 27 1.89 -18.05 -3.53
C SER A 27 1.74 -19.20 -4.52
N ASN A 28 0.49 -19.54 -4.87
CA ASN A 28 0.16 -20.53 -5.87
C ASN A 28 -0.02 -19.92 -7.28
N ALA A 29 0.21 -18.61 -7.45
CA ALA A 29 0.05 -17.91 -8.72
C ALA A 29 1.42 -17.43 -9.25
N THR A 30 1.60 -17.53 -10.57
CA THR A 30 2.81 -17.08 -11.26
C THR A 30 2.81 -15.56 -11.51
N GLU A 31 1.66 -14.91 -11.39
CA GLU A 31 1.48 -13.48 -11.58
C GLU A 31 0.51 -12.88 -10.55
N PRO A 32 0.65 -11.59 -10.21
CA PRO A 32 -0.26 -10.92 -9.29
C PRO A 32 -1.57 -10.57 -9.98
N ILE A 33 -2.66 -10.61 -9.21
CA ILE A 33 -3.96 -10.10 -9.59
C ILE A 33 -3.93 -8.59 -9.36
N VAL A 34 -3.99 -7.81 -10.45
CA VAL A 34 -4.06 -6.34 -10.39
C VAL A 34 -5.51 -5.91 -10.25
N LEU A 35 -5.80 -5.07 -9.26
CA LEU A 35 -7.12 -4.54 -8.96
C LEU A 35 -7.23 -3.08 -9.42
N ARG A 36 -8.35 -2.74 -10.04
CA ARG A 36 -8.66 -1.38 -10.54
C ARG A 36 -10.00 -0.90 -10.01
N LYS A 37 -10.02 -0.43 -8.76
CA LYS A 37 -11.24 -0.09 -7.99
C LYS A 37 -12.17 -1.29 -7.83
N GLU A 38 -11.57 -2.44 -7.59
CA GLU A 38 -12.25 -3.74 -7.49
C GLU A 38 -12.20 -4.27 -6.05
N GLY A 39 -13.13 -5.17 -5.72
CA GLY A 39 -13.11 -5.88 -4.45
C GLY A 39 -11.98 -6.90 -4.37
N LEU A 40 -11.75 -7.43 -3.16
CA LEU A 40 -10.73 -8.47 -2.96
C LEU A 40 -11.16 -9.79 -3.61
N PRO A 41 -10.21 -10.56 -4.18
CA PRO A 41 -10.51 -11.89 -4.69
C PRO A 41 -10.95 -12.81 -3.56
N CYS A 42 -11.83 -13.78 -3.85
CA CYS A 42 -12.41 -14.65 -2.82
C CYS A 42 -11.34 -15.48 -2.10
N GLU A 43 -10.26 -15.88 -2.79
CA GLU A 43 -9.15 -16.65 -2.21
C GLU A 43 -8.28 -15.84 -1.24
N PHE A 44 -8.39 -14.51 -1.25
CA PHE A 44 -7.71 -13.64 -0.28
C PHE A 44 -8.23 -13.86 1.15
N LEU A 45 -9.44 -14.42 1.29
CA LEU A 45 -10.20 -14.48 2.52
C LEU A 45 -10.33 -15.92 3.02
N GLY A 46 -9.27 -16.43 3.66
CA GLY A 46 -9.25 -17.76 4.27
C GLY A 46 -8.44 -17.83 5.56
N SER A 47 -8.54 -18.96 6.28
CA SER A 47 -7.77 -19.23 7.51
C SER A 47 -6.26 -19.37 7.27
N ASN A 48 -5.86 -19.59 6.02
CA ASN A 48 -4.47 -19.56 5.58
C ASN A 48 -4.42 -18.86 4.20
N PRO A 49 -4.35 -17.52 4.16
CA PRO A 49 -4.27 -16.81 2.91
C PRO A 49 -2.93 -17.18 2.28
N PHE A 50 -2.98 -17.83 1.12
CA PHE A 50 -1.82 -18.04 0.27
C PHE A 50 -1.27 -16.71 -0.28
N VAL A 51 -1.38 -15.59 0.43
CA VAL A 51 -0.92 -14.28 -0.02
C VAL A 51 0.55 -14.12 0.36
N VAL A 52 1.41 -13.91 -0.64
CA VAL A 52 2.83 -13.59 -0.46
C VAL A 52 2.99 -12.09 -0.25
N GLU A 53 2.28 -11.30 -1.06
CA GLU A 53 2.33 -9.86 -1.06
C GLU A 53 0.97 -9.28 -1.48
N ALA A 54 0.56 -8.19 -0.85
CA ALA A 54 -0.51 -7.36 -1.38
C ALA A 54 -0.24 -5.89 -1.06
N LEU A 55 -0.55 -5.03 -2.02
CA LEU A 55 -0.59 -3.58 -1.84
C LEU A 55 -1.94 -3.10 -2.33
N LEU A 56 -2.74 -2.56 -1.42
CA LEU A 56 -4.13 -2.21 -1.65
C LEU A 56 -4.34 -0.78 -1.21
N TYR A 57 -5.00 0.01 -2.03
CA TYR A 57 -5.38 1.38 -1.70
C TYR A 57 -6.86 1.58 -1.95
N ASP A 58 -7.60 1.94 -0.91
CA ASP A 58 -9.00 2.36 -1.03
C ASP A 58 -9.05 3.88 -1.18
N GLY A 59 -9.40 4.33 -2.39
CA GLY A 59 -9.50 5.76 -2.70
C GLY A 59 -10.71 6.46 -2.10
N GLU A 60 -11.73 5.72 -1.63
CA GLU A 60 -12.90 6.31 -0.97
C GLU A 60 -12.57 6.66 0.49
N THR A 61 -11.84 5.77 1.19
CA THR A 61 -11.44 5.99 2.59
C THR A 61 -10.03 6.58 2.76
N ASN A 62 -9.25 6.64 1.67
CA ASN A 62 -7.83 7.01 1.65
C ASN A 62 -6.95 6.12 2.53
N ILE A 63 -7.29 4.83 2.66
CA ILE A 63 -6.55 3.87 3.48
C ILE A 63 -5.73 2.94 2.59
N SER A 64 -4.47 2.76 2.97
CA SER A 64 -3.56 1.79 2.37
C SER A 64 -3.44 0.56 3.25
N TYR A 65 -3.52 -0.62 2.65
CA TYR A 65 -3.22 -1.89 3.29
C TYR A 65 -2.04 -2.54 2.59
N SER A 66 -1.06 -2.98 3.36
CA SER A 66 0.06 -3.78 2.86
C SER A 66 0.09 -5.12 3.57
N VAL A 67 0.30 -6.18 2.80
CA VAL A 67 0.50 -7.54 3.29
C VAL A 67 1.83 -8.03 2.73
N ARG A 68 2.66 -8.64 3.58
CA ARG A 68 3.88 -9.32 3.15
C ARG A 68 4.17 -10.51 4.05
N GLN A 69 4.73 -11.56 3.47
CA GLN A 69 5.34 -12.66 4.23
C GLN A 69 6.75 -12.31 4.66
N ALA A 70 7.06 -12.51 5.94
CA ALA A 70 8.38 -12.35 6.53
C ALA A 70 8.76 -13.63 7.30
N GLY A 71 9.38 -14.58 6.59
CA GLY A 71 9.62 -15.92 7.14
C GLY A 71 8.31 -16.67 7.33
N ASN A 72 7.99 -17.02 8.57
CA ASN A 72 6.76 -17.75 8.92
C ASN A 72 5.62 -16.82 9.37
N GLU A 73 5.81 -15.51 9.32
CA GLU A 73 4.83 -14.52 9.77
C GLU A 73 4.25 -13.71 8.61
N THR A 74 2.92 -13.61 8.59
CA THR A 74 2.20 -12.63 7.77
C THR A 74 2.22 -11.29 8.49
N ILE A 75 2.86 -10.28 7.89
CA ILE A 75 2.82 -8.91 8.36
C ILE A 75 1.76 -8.17 7.54
N CYS A 76 0.71 -7.70 8.21
CA CYS A 76 -0.29 -6.82 7.61
C CYS A 76 -0.28 -5.46 8.32
N VAL A 77 -0.30 -4.39 7.53
CA VAL A 77 -0.25 -3.02 8.03
C VAL A 77 -1.29 -2.17 7.33
N GLU A 78 -2.06 -1.45 8.14
CA GLU A 78 -2.93 -0.36 7.72
C GLU A 78 -2.19 0.97 7.85
N ALA A 79 -2.35 1.85 6.87
CA ALA A 79 -1.72 3.16 6.87
C ALA A 79 -2.56 4.24 6.19
N ASP A 80 -2.40 5.49 6.63
CA ASP A 80 -3.04 6.64 6.00
C ASP A 80 -2.40 6.98 4.64
N GLY A 81 -3.16 6.76 3.58
CA GLY A 81 -2.77 7.07 2.20
C GLY A 81 -3.18 8.46 1.73
N GLN A 82 -3.82 9.29 2.57
CA GLN A 82 -4.29 10.62 2.18
C GLN A 82 -3.15 11.52 1.72
N THR A 83 -3.09 11.85 0.44
CA THR A 83 -2.13 12.82 -0.09
C THR A 83 -2.74 14.22 -0.19
N ALA A 84 -1.95 15.26 0.06
CA ALA A 84 -2.27 16.64 -0.30
C ALA A 84 -1.90 16.93 -1.77
N ALA A 85 -2.48 17.96 -2.38
CA ALA A 85 -2.25 18.31 -3.80
C ALA A 85 -0.77 18.56 -4.16
N ASN A 86 0.08 18.89 -3.18
CA ASN A 86 1.52 19.12 -3.33
C ASN A 86 2.35 18.24 -2.38
N ASP A 87 1.94 16.99 -2.17
CA ASP A 87 2.61 16.10 -1.22
C ASP A 87 4.02 15.69 -1.69
N LYS A 88 5.03 16.37 -1.14
CA LYS A 88 6.46 16.09 -1.35
C LYS A 88 6.91 14.73 -0.79
N ASN A 89 6.06 14.07 0.00
CA ASN A 89 6.36 12.75 0.55
C ASN A 89 5.95 11.61 -0.39
N THR A 90 5.42 11.92 -1.58
CA THR A 90 5.10 10.91 -2.58
C THR A 90 6.31 10.52 -3.40
N ILE A 91 6.53 9.22 -3.57
CA ILE A 91 7.58 8.63 -4.40
C ILE A 91 6.99 7.54 -5.31
N SER A 92 7.50 7.42 -6.54
CA SER A 92 7.09 6.38 -7.48
C SER A 92 8.26 5.45 -7.80
N TYR A 93 8.02 4.14 -7.78
CA TYR A 93 9.00 3.13 -8.19
C TYR A 93 8.48 2.39 -9.42
N LEU A 94 9.37 2.14 -10.39
CA LEU A 94 9.06 1.22 -11.47
C LEU A 94 9.06 -0.20 -10.91
N SER A 95 7.96 -0.94 -11.10
CA SER A 95 7.96 -2.35 -10.76
C SER A 95 8.95 -3.10 -11.66
N SER A 96 9.90 -3.80 -11.03
CA SER A 96 10.82 -4.72 -11.71
C SER A 96 10.14 -6.03 -12.11
N SER A 97 8.96 -6.31 -11.57
CA SER A 97 8.17 -7.49 -11.93
C SER A 97 7.54 -7.30 -13.31
N ASN A 98 7.93 -8.17 -14.26
CA ASN A 98 7.30 -8.27 -15.57
C ASN A 98 5.78 -8.49 -15.46
N SER A 99 5.34 -9.16 -14.39
CA SER A 99 3.94 -9.49 -14.15
C SER A 99 3.09 -8.25 -13.85
N LEU A 100 3.70 -7.16 -13.35
CA LEU A 100 3.05 -5.85 -13.23
C LEU A 100 3.22 -4.98 -14.49
N LYS A 101 3.77 -5.53 -15.59
CA LYS A 101 3.87 -4.91 -16.92
C LYS A 101 4.53 -3.53 -16.93
N GLY A 102 5.54 -3.32 -16.08
CA GLY A 102 6.24 -2.03 -15.98
C GLY A 102 5.41 -0.91 -15.37
N GLN A 103 4.35 -1.23 -14.64
CA GLN A 103 3.60 -0.23 -13.88
C GLN A 103 4.49 0.44 -12.82
N ARG A 104 4.23 1.72 -12.59
CA ARG A 104 4.88 2.49 -11.54
C ARG A 104 3.98 2.52 -10.31
N LEU A 105 4.51 2.01 -9.20
CA LEU A 105 3.85 1.98 -7.90
C LEU A 105 4.10 3.30 -7.18
N ARG A 106 3.04 3.97 -6.72
CA ARG A 106 3.16 5.20 -5.92
C ARG A 106 3.03 4.91 -4.44
N PHE A 107 3.87 5.56 -3.67
CA PHE A 107 3.88 5.46 -2.22
C PHE A 107 3.97 6.84 -1.58
N ARG A 108 3.27 7.02 -0.48
CA ARG A 108 3.44 8.13 0.45
C ARG A 108 4.38 7.69 1.58
N ASN A 109 5.48 8.39 1.77
CA ASN A 109 6.33 8.22 2.95
C ASN A 109 5.60 8.77 4.18
N ILE A 110 5.55 7.98 5.24
CA ILE A 110 4.93 8.34 6.50
C ILE A 110 6.02 8.68 7.51
N TRP A 111 5.87 9.86 8.11
CA TRP A 111 6.78 10.42 9.09
C TRP A 111 6.01 10.71 10.36
N GLU A 112 6.62 10.41 11.49
CA GLU A 112 6.04 10.66 12.81
C GLU A 112 7.04 11.47 13.64
N GLU A 113 6.54 12.43 14.42
CA GLU A 113 7.37 13.13 15.40
C GLU A 113 7.68 12.18 16.56
N ARG A 114 8.97 11.96 16.81
CA ARG A 114 9.45 11.18 17.95
C ARG A 114 10.57 11.94 18.65
N GLU A 115 10.63 11.81 19.96
CA GLU A 115 11.78 12.27 20.73
C GLU A 115 12.99 11.38 20.42
N ASP A 116 14.16 11.99 20.32
CA ASP A 116 15.42 11.27 20.10
C ASP A 116 16.43 11.66 21.18
N GLU A 117 16.86 10.66 21.95
CA GLU A 117 17.90 10.81 22.98
C GLU A 117 19.21 11.33 22.39
N ALA A 118 19.58 10.90 21.17
CA ALA A 118 20.76 11.38 20.46
C ALA A 118 20.63 12.86 20.02
N CYS A 119 19.40 13.39 20.00
CA CYS A 119 19.10 14.80 19.79
C CYS A 119 18.70 15.52 21.09
N LEU A 120 19.18 15.05 22.24
CA LEU A 120 18.92 15.66 23.56
C LEU A 120 17.41 15.77 23.89
N GLY A 121 16.61 14.80 23.44
CA GLY A 121 15.16 14.79 23.66
C GLY A 121 14.38 15.76 22.76
N MET A 122 15.02 16.38 21.76
CA MET A 122 14.30 17.18 20.77
C MET A 122 13.42 16.29 19.90
N LYS A 123 12.21 16.76 19.61
CA LYS A 123 11.32 16.10 18.64
C LYS A 123 11.90 16.19 17.24
N ARG A 124 11.96 15.06 16.54
CA ARG A 124 12.34 14.98 15.14
C ARG A 124 11.36 14.11 14.35
N LEU A 125 11.26 14.39 13.06
CA LEU A 125 10.54 13.50 12.15
C LEU A 125 11.34 12.22 11.93
N THR A 126 10.72 11.09 12.23
CA THR A 126 11.27 9.76 12.01
C THR A 126 10.44 9.06 10.95
N PHE A 127 11.13 8.47 9.96
CA PHE A 127 10.48 7.68 8.94
C PHE A 127 9.95 6.38 9.55
N ILE A 128 8.64 6.14 9.45
CA ILE A 128 8.01 4.95 10.01
C ILE A 128 7.55 3.94 8.95
N GLY A 129 7.36 4.39 7.71
CA GLY A 129 7.06 3.47 6.61
C GLY A 129 6.47 4.15 5.38
N ARG A 130 5.82 3.34 4.54
CA ARG A 130 5.19 3.78 3.29
C ARG A 130 3.78 3.25 3.18
N ALA A 131 2.85 4.12 2.81
CA ALA A 131 1.53 3.74 2.33
C ALA A 131 1.55 3.66 0.80
N PHE A 132 1.08 2.56 0.23
CA PHE A 132 0.81 2.48 -1.21
C PHE A 132 -0.45 3.29 -1.53
N ILE A 133 -0.38 4.15 -2.54
CA ILE A 133 -1.45 5.11 -2.90
C ILE A 133 -1.90 4.94 -4.36
N GLY A 134 -1.75 3.73 -4.89
CA GLY A 134 -2.13 3.38 -6.26
C GLY A 134 -0.98 3.43 -7.25
N PHE A 135 -1.33 3.25 -8.53
CA PHE A 135 -0.38 3.30 -9.64
C PHE A 135 -0.23 4.73 -10.18
N ASP A 136 0.87 5.02 -10.89
CA ASP A 136 0.90 6.19 -11.77
C ASP A 136 -0.14 6.00 -12.87
N ILE A 137 -0.79 7.10 -13.28
CA ILE A 137 -1.67 7.07 -14.44
C ILE A 137 -0.77 7.04 -15.67
N ASP A 138 -0.85 5.98 -16.47
CA ASP A 138 -0.21 5.98 -17.78
C ASP A 138 -0.81 7.12 -18.61
N ASN A 139 0.00 8.14 -18.92
CA ASN A 139 -0.41 9.29 -19.74
C ASN A 139 -0.84 8.92 -21.18
N LYS A 140 -0.81 7.64 -21.56
CA LYS A 140 -1.26 7.16 -22.87
C LYS A 140 -2.75 7.37 -23.14
N ALA A 141 -3.59 7.54 -22.12
CA ALA A 141 -5.02 7.78 -22.32
C ALA A 141 -5.36 9.20 -22.85
N LYS A 142 -4.37 10.09 -23.04
CA LYS A 142 -4.59 11.44 -23.59
C LYS A 142 -4.30 11.58 -25.08
N GLU A 143 -3.65 10.60 -25.72
CA GLU A 143 -3.29 10.71 -27.14
C GLU A 143 -4.39 10.17 -28.10
N ASP A 144 -5.33 9.35 -27.62
CA ASP A 144 -6.41 8.80 -28.46
C ASP A 144 -7.65 9.71 -28.59
N LYS A 145 -7.56 10.98 -28.21
CA LYS A 145 -8.65 11.97 -28.33
C LYS A 145 -8.20 13.34 -28.89
N ALA A 146 -7.16 13.36 -29.73
CA ALA A 146 -6.80 14.54 -30.52
C ALA A 146 -7.14 14.33 -31.99
#